data_AF-A0A1B0ZIX6-F1
#
_entry.id   AF-A0A1B0ZIX6-F1
#
_cell.length_a   1.000
_cell.length_b   1.000
_cell.length_c   1.000
_cell.angle_alpha   90.00
_cell.angle_beta   90.00
_cell.angle_gamma   90.00
#
_symmetry.space_group_name_H-M   'P 1'
#
loop_
_entity.id
_entity.type
_entity.pdbx_description
1 polymer ?
#
loop_
_entity_poly.entity_id
_entity_poly.type
_entity_poly.pdbx_seq_one_letter_code
_entity_poly.pdbx_strand_id
1 'polypeptide(L)'
;MGDPALERLMDRVDRALTGRLSDAEAVELESHLGECAACAREIEQARLVRQLLRASCAGRASEELRERVRGSARTLTYREVRVSYGPDGTVRSESIAVTRTSEGPARG
;
A
#
# COMPACT_ATOMS: atom_id res chain seq x y z
N MET A 1 -26.86 15.72 -18.36
CA MET A 1 -25.50 16.04 -18.86
C MET A 1 -24.64 16.09 -17.61
N GLY A 2 -23.67 15.19 -17.46
CA GLY A 2 -22.88 15.05 -16.23
C GLY A 2 -21.98 16.26 -16.00
N ASP A 3 -21.64 16.53 -14.74
CA ASP A 3 -20.63 17.53 -14.40
C ASP A 3 -19.25 17.03 -14.91
N PRO A 4 -18.61 17.74 -15.87
CA PRO A 4 -17.34 17.31 -16.43
C PRO A 4 -16.19 17.32 -15.41
N ALA A 5 -16.31 18.09 -14.31
CA ALA A 5 -15.33 18.04 -13.22
C ALA A 5 -15.48 16.75 -12.41
N LEU A 6 -16.71 16.31 -12.16
CA LEU A 6 -17.01 15.05 -11.48
C LEU A 6 -16.52 13.85 -12.30
N GLU A 7 -16.74 13.84 -13.61
CA GLU A 7 -16.28 12.75 -14.49
C GLU A 7 -14.75 12.62 -14.49
N ARG A 8 -14.02 13.74 -14.55
CA ARG A 8 -12.54 13.74 -14.47
C ARG A 8 -12.04 13.26 -13.11
N LEU A 9 -12.73 13.63 -12.02
CA LEU A 9 -12.39 13.15 -10.69
C LEU A 9 -12.59 11.63 -10.59
N MET A 10 -13.71 11.11 -11.09
CA MET A 10 -14.01 9.68 -11.09
C MET A 10 -13.00 8.86 -11.91
N ASP A 11 -12.59 9.34 -13.08
CA ASP A 11 -11.56 8.67 -13.90
C ASP A 11 -10.21 8.62 -13.17
N ARG A 12 -9.79 9.74 -12.56
CA ARG A 12 -8.54 9.80 -11.80
C ARG A 12 -8.57 8.88 -10.58
N VAL A 13 -9.70 8.80 -9.88
CA VAL A 13 -9.91 7.87 -8.77
C VAL A 13 -9.87 6.43 -9.27
N ASP A 14 -10.53 6.09 -10.37
CA ASP A 14 -10.49 4.73 -10.91
C ASP A 14 -9.06 4.31 -11.31
N ARG A 15 -8.32 5.18 -11.98
CA ARG A 15 -6.92 4.95 -12.33
C ARG A 15 -6.05 4.75 -11.08
N ALA A 16 -6.26 5.55 -10.04
CA ALA A 16 -5.59 5.38 -8.75
C ALA A 16 -5.92 4.02 -8.11
N LEU A 17 -7.19 3.64 -8.08
CA LEU A 17 -7.66 2.39 -7.46
C LEU A 17 -7.26 1.14 -8.25
N THR A 18 -7.03 1.27 -9.55
CA THR A 18 -6.64 0.16 -10.44
C THR A 18 -5.12 0.04 -10.60
N GLY A 19 -4.32 0.93 -10.01
CA GLY A 19 -2.87 0.94 -10.17
C GLY A 19 -2.42 1.34 -11.57
N ARG A 20 -3.26 2.12 -12.29
CA ARG A 20 -3.00 2.63 -13.65
C ARG A 20 -2.48 4.07 -13.65
N LEU A 21 -2.02 4.55 -12.49
CA LEU A 21 -1.23 5.78 -12.40
C LEU A 21 0.22 5.44 -12.73
N SER A 22 0.89 6.32 -13.47
CA SER A 22 2.34 6.35 -13.49
C SER A 22 2.89 6.73 -12.10
N ASP A 23 4.16 6.43 -11.84
CA ASP A 23 4.80 6.79 -10.57
C ASP A 23 4.72 8.28 -10.27
N ALA A 24 4.86 9.13 -11.29
CA ALA A 24 4.73 10.59 -11.14
C ALA A 24 3.30 11.00 -10.73
N GLU A 25 2.28 10.45 -11.38
CA GLU A 25 0.88 10.73 -11.05
C GLU A 25 0.49 10.20 -9.66
N ALA A 26 1.09 9.09 -9.23
CA ALA A 26 0.88 8.53 -7.90
C ALA A 26 1.44 9.46 -6.82
N VAL A 27 2.67 9.94 -6.98
CA VAL A 27 3.30 10.89 -6.06
C VAL A 27 2.52 12.21 -5.98
N GLU A 28 2.10 12.76 -7.11
CA GLU A 28 1.29 13.99 -7.14
C GLU A 28 -0.05 13.81 -6.42
N LEU A 29 -0.71 12.67 -6.64
CA LEU A 29 -1.97 12.36 -5.97
C LEU A 29 -1.76 12.17 -4.47
N GLU A 30 -0.73 11.46 -4.04
CA GLU A 30 -0.39 11.29 -2.61
C GLU A 30 -0.11 12.63 -1.93
N SER A 31 0.66 13.51 -2.58
CA SER A 31 0.93 14.86 -2.10
C SER A 31 -0.37 15.64 -1.89
N HIS A 32 -1.26 15.65 -2.87
CA HIS A 32 -2.55 16.34 -2.78
C HIS A 32 -3.44 15.77 -1.67
N LEU A 33 -3.47 14.45 -1.49
CA LEU A 33 -4.26 13.81 -0.44
C LEU A 33 -3.72 14.08 0.96
N GLY A 34 -2.42 14.37 1.10
CA GLY A 34 -1.83 14.88 2.34
C GLY A 34 -2.30 16.28 2.70
N GLU A 35 -2.62 17.12 1.70
CA GLU A 35 -2.98 18.52 1.88
C GLU A 35 -4.51 18.77 1.88
N CYS A 36 -5.29 17.89 1.24
CA CYS A 36 -6.73 18.08 1.05
C CYS A 36 -7.56 16.97 1.71
N ALA A 37 -8.07 17.27 2.92
CA ALA A 37 -8.89 16.33 3.70
C ALA A 37 -10.21 15.92 2.99
N ALA A 38 -10.79 16.80 2.18
CA ALA A 38 -12.01 16.51 1.42
C ALA A 38 -11.75 15.41 0.37
N CYS A 39 -10.70 15.59 -0.44
CA CYS A 39 -10.32 14.61 -1.45
C CYS A 39 -9.80 13.30 -0.84
N ALA A 40 -9.10 13.37 0.29
CA ALA A 40 -8.70 12.17 1.05
C ALA A 40 -9.91 11.33 1.47
N ARG A 41 -10.95 11.99 2.00
CA ARG A 41 -12.18 11.31 2.42
C ARG A 41 -12.93 10.68 1.25
N GLU A 42 -13.02 11.36 0.10
CA GLU A 42 -13.71 10.85 -1.09
C GLU A 42 -12.99 9.63 -1.68
N ILE A 43 -11.66 9.67 -1.77
CA ILE A 43 -10.88 8.52 -2.22
C ILE A 43 -11.02 7.35 -1.27
N GLU A 44 -11.03 7.58 0.04
CA GLU A 44 -11.21 6.52 1.01
C GLU A 44 -12.61 5.88 0.91
N GLN A 45 -13.66 6.69 0.73
CA GLN A 45 -15.00 6.17 0.46
C GLN A 45 -15.05 5.30 -0.80
N ALA A 46 -14.41 5.73 -1.89
CA ALA A 46 -14.32 4.96 -3.12
C ALA A 46 -13.52 3.64 -2.93
N ARG A 47 -12.45 3.65 -2.13
CA ARG A 47 -11.69 2.44 -1.75
C ARG A 47 -12.58 1.44 -1.03
N LEU A 48 -13.34 1.89 -0.04
CA LEU A 48 -14.23 1.03 0.76
C LEU A 48 -15.33 0.41 -0.09
N VAL A 49 -16.00 1.18 -0.94
CA VAL A 49 -17.01 0.66 -1.86
C VAL A 49 -16.42 -0.40 -2.78
N ARG A 50 -15.23 -0.15 -3.34
CA ARG A 50 -14.55 -1.13 -4.20
C ARG A 50 -14.11 -2.38 -3.45
N GLN A 51 -13.69 -2.25 -2.19
CA GLN A 51 -13.37 -3.39 -1.34
C GLN A 51 -14.61 -4.26 -1.07
N LEU A 52 -15.76 -3.63 -0.79
CA LEU A 52 -17.03 -4.35 -0.62
C LEU A 52 -17.44 -5.07 -1.91
N LEU A 53 -17.36 -4.39 -3.06
CA LEU A 53 -17.64 -4.99 -4.36
C LEU A 53 -16.70 -6.16 -4.66
N ARG A 54 -15.39 -6.02 -4.36
CA ARG A 54 -14.43 -7.12 -4.47
C ARG A 54 -14.78 -8.27 -3.54
N ALA A 55 -15.14 -8.02 -2.29
CA ALA A 55 -15.49 -9.08 -1.35
C ALA A 55 -16.76 -9.85 -1.79
N SER A 56 -17.74 -9.13 -2.34
CA SER A 56 -18.99 -9.71 -2.84
C SER A 56 -18.82 -10.46 -4.18
N CYS A 57 -17.89 -10.04 -5.03
CA CYS A 57 -17.67 -10.63 -6.35
C CYS A 57 -16.45 -11.58 -6.40
N ALA A 58 -15.60 -11.60 -5.38
CA ALA A 58 -14.44 -12.48 -5.34
C ALA A 58 -14.86 -13.89 -4.95
N GLY A 59 -14.59 -14.85 -5.84
CA GLY A 59 -14.61 -16.26 -5.50
C GLY A 59 -13.59 -16.58 -4.40
N ARG A 60 -13.85 -17.65 -3.64
CA ARG A 60 -12.89 -18.13 -2.64
C ARG A 60 -11.61 -18.60 -3.35
N ALA A 61 -10.48 -17.97 -3.04
CA ALA A 61 -9.17 -18.48 -3.44
C ALA A 61 -9.01 -19.96 -3.02
N SER A 62 -8.34 -20.76 -3.85
CA SER A 62 -8.06 -22.17 -3.54
C SER A 62 -7.27 -22.29 -2.24
N GLU A 63 -7.46 -23.39 -1.52
CA GLU A 63 -6.77 -23.63 -0.26
C GLU A 63 -5.25 -23.67 -0.43
N GLU A 64 -4.77 -24.25 -1.53
CA GLU A 64 -3.36 -24.26 -1.91
C GLU A 64 -2.78 -22.84 -2.07
N LEU A 65 -3.51 -21.93 -2.72
CA LEU A 65 -3.06 -20.54 -2.89
C LEU A 65 -3.05 -19.80 -1.55
N ARG A 66 -4.02 -20.07 -0.67
CA ARG A 66 -4.04 -19.52 0.69
C ARG A 66 -2.87 -20.04 1.53
N GLU A 67 -2.55 -21.32 1.43
CA GLU A 67 -1.41 -21.95 2.12
C GLU A 67 -0.10 -21.31 1.64
N ARG A 68 0.07 -21.12 0.34
CA ARG A 68 1.22 -20.43 -0.25
C ARG A 68 1.35 -18.98 0.24
N VAL A 69 0.26 -18.21 0.23
CA VAL A 69 0.27 -16.82 0.72
C VAL A 69 0.57 -16.75 2.22
N ARG A 70 -0.05 -17.64 3.02
CA ARG A 70 0.28 -17.75 4.46
C ARG A 70 1.72 -18.16 4.68
N GLY A 71 2.29 -19.01 3.83
CA GLY A 71 3.71 -19.39 3.86
C GLY A 71 4.63 -18.22 3.51
N SER A 72 4.31 -17.45 2.48
CA SER A 72 5.11 -16.28 2.07
C SER A 72 5.03 -15.12 3.06
N ALA A 73 3.90 -14.94 3.75
CA ALA A 73 3.74 -13.92 4.78
C ALA A 73 4.57 -14.18 6.05
N ARG A 74 5.17 -15.37 6.20
CA ARG A 74 6.06 -15.71 7.33
C ARG A 74 7.45 -15.10 7.20
N THR A 75 7.81 -14.67 6.00
CA THR A 75 9.12 -14.09 5.68
C THR A 75 8.96 -12.59 5.43
N LEU A 76 9.44 -11.79 6.37
CA LEU A 76 9.41 -10.34 6.29
C LEU A 76 10.81 -9.83 5.97
N THR A 77 10.98 -9.22 4.80
CA THR A 77 12.23 -8.58 4.39
C THR A 77 12.10 -7.08 4.55
N TYR A 78 12.94 -6.48 5.39
CA TYR A 78 12.98 -5.04 5.62
C TYR A 78 14.41 -4.53 5.60
N ARG A 79 14.60 -3.21 5.46
CA ARG A 79 15.92 -2.58 5.61
C ARG A 79 15.96 -1.87 6.96
N GLU A 80 16.89 -2.29 7.80
CA GLU A 80 17.22 -1.58 9.04
C GLU A 80 18.25 -0.50 8.70
N VAL A 81 17.96 0.75 9.02
CA VAL A 81 18.88 1.87 8.83
C VAL A 81 19.43 2.28 10.19
N ARG A 82 20.72 2.07 10.42
CA ARG A 82 21.43 2.54 11.60
C ARG A 82 22.08 3.87 11.29
N VAL A 83 21.73 4.88 12.08
CA VAL A 83 22.32 6.22 11.99
C VAL A 83 23.17 6.43 13.23
N SER A 84 24.46 6.70 13.05
CA SER A 84 25.36 7.10 14.13
C SER A 84 25.86 8.52 13.93
N TYR A 85 26.01 9.22 15.05
CA TYR A 85 26.47 10.60 15.10
C TYR A 85 27.88 10.63 15.69
N GLY A 86 28.82 11.13 14.91
CA GLY A 86 30.18 11.41 15.37
C GLY A 86 30.22 12.64 16.27
N PRO A 87 31.23 12.76 17.14
CA PRO A 87 31.43 13.93 18.00
C PRO A 87 31.61 15.24 17.20
N ASP A 88 31.98 15.14 15.93
CA ASP A 88 32.20 16.27 15.02
C ASP A 88 30.96 16.64 14.19
N GLY A 89 29.78 16.11 14.53
CA GLY A 89 28.54 16.32 13.78
C GLY A 89 28.44 15.52 12.48
N THR A 90 29.38 14.61 12.22
CA THR A 90 29.35 13.70 11.09
C THR A 90 28.26 12.64 11.28
N VAL A 91 27.36 12.51 10.31
CA VAL A 91 26.29 11.51 10.31
C VAL A 91 26.72 10.34 9.43
N ARG A 92 26.75 9.13 9.98
CA ARG A 92 26.99 7.91 9.23
C ARG A 92 25.72 7.06 9.24
N SER A 93 25.17 6.80 8.06
CA SER A 93 24.04 5.88 7.88
C SER A 93 24.51 4.57 7.27
N GLU A 94 24.17 3.45 7.89
CA GLU A 94 24.39 2.10 7.35
C GLU A 94 23.03 1.41 7.22
N SER A 95 22.72 0.89 6.03
CA SER A 95 21.49 0.13 5.79
C SER A 95 21.80 -1.35 5.66
N ILE A 96 21.15 -2.18 6.48
CA ILE A 96 21.30 -3.64 6.47
C ILE A 96 19.97 -4.24 6.01
N ALA A 97 20.01 -5.12 5.01
CA ALA A 97 18.84 -5.90 4.62
C ALA A 97 18.62 -7.01 5.65
N VAL A 98 17.49 -6.97 6.33
CA VAL A 98 17.11 -7.95 7.35
C VAL A 98 15.96 -8.78 6.81
N THR A 99 16.18 -10.09 6.73
CA THR A 99 15.14 -11.07 6.43
C THR A 99 14.79 -11.79 7.73
N ARG A 100 13.56 -11.61 8.19
CA ARG A 100 13.06 -12.25 9.41
C ARG A 100 11.99 -13.26 9.05
N THR A 101 12.27 -14.53 9.32
CA THR A 101 11.32 -15.62 9.13
C THR A 101 10.77 -16.01 10.49
N SER A 102 9.46 -15.92 10.68
CA SER A 102 8.82 -16.43 11.90
C SER A 102 8.52 -17.92 11.74
N GLU A 103 9.08 -18.75 12.62
CA GLU A 103 8.59 -20.10 12.82
C GLU A 103 7.24 -19.99 13.56
N GLY A 104 6.16 -20.40 12.89
CA GLY A 104 4.85 -20.46 13.56
C GLY A 104 4.91 -21.41 14.76
N PRO A 105 4.01 -21.28 15.75
CA PRO A 105 4.01 -22.14 16.92
C PRO A 105 3.96 -23.61 16.49
N ALA A 106 4.87 -24.43 17.00
CA ALA A 106 4.85 -25.88 16.83
C ALA A 106 3.47 -26.37 17.28
N ARG A 107 2.68 -26.91 16.35
CA ARG A 107 1.39 -27.54 16.66
C ARG A 107 1.70 -28.78 17.51
N GLY A 108 1.33 -28.73 18.79
CA GLY A 108 1.13 -29.90 19.65
C GLY A 108 -0.31 -30.39 19.55
#